data_AF-A0A947NA25-F1
#
_entry.id   AF-A0A947NA25-F1
#
_cell.length_a   1.000
_cell.length_b   1.000
_cell.length_c   1.000
_cell.angle_alpha   90.00
_cell.angle_beta   90.00
_cell.angle_gamma   90.00
#
_symmetry.space_group_name_H-M   'P 1'
#
loop_
_entity.id
_entity.type
_entity.pdbx_description
1 polymer ?
#
loop_
_entity_poly.entity_id
_entity_poly.type
_entity_poly.pdbx_seq_one_letter_code
_entity_poly.pdbx_strand_id
1 'polypeptide(L)'
;DQLKFIKHCRSLDLSLAEIRQLIALNQQPGMGCEDVNRMIDSHIEQVALRINELQDLQDKLMALRTSCASQSTVKECGILQTLSVSRK
;
A
#
# COMPACT_ATOMS: atom_id res chain seq x y z
N ASP A 1 9.25 -21.23 -16.85
CA ASP A 1 8.45 -19.99 -17.02
C ASP A 1 7.54 -19.62 -15.85
N GLN A 2 6.91 -20.57 -15.16
CA GLN A 2 6.00 -20.28 -14.04
C GLN A 2 6.62 -19.49 -12.87
N LEU A 3 7.87 -19.79 -12.48
CA LEU A 3 8.55 -19.02 -11.42
C LEU A 3 8.82 -17.56 -11.81
N LYS A 4 9.11 -17.30 -13.10
CA LYS A 4 9.28 -15.93 -13.61
C LYS A 4 7.95 -15.18 -13.58
N PHE A 5 6.86 -15.85 -13.93
CA PHE A 5 5.50 -15.32 -13.85
C PHE A 5 5.12 -14.93 -12.41
N ILE A 6 5.33 -15.83 -11.45
CA ILE A 6 5.05 -15.57 -10.02
C ILE A 6 5.90 -14.40 -9.52
N LYS A 7 7.20 -14.38 -9.86
CA LYS A 7 8.10 -13.28 -9.47
C LYS A 7 7.63 -11.94 -10.02
N HIS A 8 7.14 -11.91 -11.26
CA HIS A 8 6.60 -10.70 -11.86
C HIS A 8 5.31 -10.24 -11.16
N CYS A 9 4.36 -11.14 -10.92
CA CYS A 9 3.14 -10.79 -10.19
C CYS A 9 3.44 -10.27 -8.77
N ARG A 10 4.45 -10.85 -8.10
CA ARG A 10 4.92 -10.38 -6.80
C ARG A 10 5.53 -8.99 -6.84
N SER A 11 6.19 -8.61 -7.93
CA SER A 11 6.69 -7.24 -8.11
C SER A 11 5.58 -6.21 -8.33
N LEU A 12 4.38 -6.66 -8.69
CA LEU A 12 3.16 -5.83 -8.81
C LEU A 12 2.30 -5.87 -7.54
N ASP A 13 2.82 -6.48 -6.49
CA ASP A 13 2.17 -6.68 -5.20
C ASP A 13 0.82 -7.44 -5.21
N LEU A 14 0.49 -8.14 -6.29
CA LEU A 14 -0.70 -9.00 -6.39
C LEU A 14 -0.66 -10.11 -5.34
N SER A 15 -1.64 -10.28 -4.47
CA SER A 15 -1.70 -11.30 -3.43
C SER A 15 -1.48 -12.75 -3.93
N LEU A 16 -1.15 -13.68 -3.03
CA LEU A 16 -1.01 -15.09 -3.41
C LEU A 16 -2.31 -15.67 -4.02
N ALA A 17 -3.47 -15.16 -3.61
CA ALA A 17 -4.76 -15.56 -4.15
C ALA A 17 -4.91 -15.13 -5.62
N GLU A 18 -4.63 -13.86 -5.92
CA GLU A 18 -4.68 -13.30 -7.29
C GLU A 18 -3.67 -14.00 -8.21
N ILE A 19 -2.47 -14.29 -7.71
CA ILE A 19 -1.46 -15.03 -8.47
C ILE A 19 -1.97 -16.43 -8.84
N ARG A 20 -2.62 -17.14 -7.90
CA ARG A 20 -3.19 -18.47 -8.19
C ARG A 20 -4.30 -18.39 -9.23
N GLN A 21 -5.15 -17.36 -9.17
CA GLN A 21 -6.21 -17.13 -10.15
C GLN A 21 -5.62 -16.86 -11.54
N LEU A 22 -4.59 -16.01 -11.65
CA LEU A 22 -3.91 -15.76 -12.93
C LEU A 22 -3.25 -17.01 -13.50
N ILE A 23 -2.63 -17.84 -12.65
CA ILE A 23 -2.04 -19.11 -13.11
C ILE A 23 -3.13 -20.02 -13.68
N ALA A 24 -4.30 -20.11 -13.04
CA ALA A 24 -5.41 -20.92 -13.53
C ALA A 24 -5.96 -20.41 -14.87
N LEU A 25 -6.17 -19.09 -15.00
CA LEU A 25 -6.63 -18.47 -16.24
C LEU A 25 -5.62 -18.62 -17.38
N ASN A 26 -4.32 -18.51 -17.07
CA ASN A 26 -3.25 -18.70 -18.06
C ASN A 26 -3.16 -20.15 -18.60
N GLN A 27 -3.74 -21.13 -17.90
CA GLN A 27 -3.85 -22.51 -18.37
C GLN A 27 -5.06 -22.73 -19.32
N GLN A 28 -5.89 -21.70 -19.53
CA GLN A 28 -7.13 -21.76 -20.32
C GLN A 28 -7.08 -20.73 -21.48
N PRO A 29 -6.23 -20.91 -22.50
CA PRO A 29 -6.00 -19.91 -23.56
C PRO A 29 -7.21 -19.64 -24.46
N GLY A 30 -8.27 -20.46 -24.38
CA GLY A 30 -9.53 -20.26 -25.10
C GLY A 30 -10.56 -19.42 -24.35
N MET A 31 -10.29 -19.02 -23.11
CA MET A 31 -11.18 -18.13 -22.35
C MET A 31 -10.88 -16.67 -22.65
N GLY A 32 -11.93 -15.83 -22.60
CA GLY A 32 -11.79 -14.38 -22.69
C GLY A 32 -10.99 -13.83 -21.51
N CYS A 33 -10.21 -12.77 -21.75
CA CYS A 33 -9.39 -12.13 -20.71
C CYS A 33 -10.19 -11.25 -19.74
N GLU A 34 -11.52 -11.27 -19.78
CA GLU A 34 -12.38 -10.40 -18.97
C GLU A 34 -12.17 -10.59 -17.46
N ASP A 35 -11.99 -11.83 -17.01
CA ASP A 35 -11.71 -12.13 -15.60
C ASP A 35 -10.33 -11.61 -15.16
N VAL A 36 -9.35 -11.62 -16.06
CA VAL A 36 -8.03 -11.03 -15.82
C VAL A 36 -8.17 -9.52 -15.68
N ASN A 37 -8.89 -8.88 -16.60
CA ASN A 37 -9.09 -7.42 -16.58
C ASN A 37 -9.79 -6.99 -15.30
N ARG A 38 -10.94 -7.61 -14.96
CA ARG A 38 -11.69 -7.29 -13.73
C ARG A 38 -10.84 -7.43 -12.46
N MET A 39 -10.01 -8.47 -12.38
CA MET A 39 -9.14 -8.66 -11.22
C MET A 39 -8.07 -7.57 -11.13
N ILE A 40 -7.44 -7.23 -12.26
CA ILE A 40 -6.43 -6.16 -12.30
C ILE A 40 -7.05 -4.79 -12.02
N ASP A 41 -8.23 -4.50 -12.54
CA ASP A 41 -8.98 -3.26 -12.24
C ASP A 41 -9.25 -3.14 -10.73
N SER A 42 -9.71 -4.23 -10.09
CA SER A 42 -9.92 -4.26 -8.64
C SER A 42 -8.63 -4.04 -7.85
N HIS A 43 -7.49 -4.60 -8.30
CA HIS A 43 -6.20 -4.37 -7.62
C HIS A 43 -5.72 -2.92 -7.79
N ILE A 44 -5.95 -2.32 -8.96
CA ILE A 44 -5.65 -0.89 -9.20
C ILE A 44 -6.45 -0.01 -8.22
N GLU A 45 -7.73 -0.29 -8.02
CA GLU A 45 -8.57 0.44 -7.06
C GLU A 45 -8.04 0.30 -5.62
N GLN A 46 -7.62 -0.90 -5.21
CA GLN A 46 -7.03 -1.14 -3.90
C GLN A 46 -5.70 -0.38 -3.71
N VAL A 47 -4.84 -0.37 -4.73
CA VAL A 47 -3.58 0.39 -4.71
C VAL A 47 -3.87 1.89 -4.60
N ALA A 48 -4.84 2.41 -5.36
CA ALA A 48 -5.23 3.82 -5.30
C ALA A 48 -5.76 4.21 -3.90
N LEU A 49 -6.59 3.36 -3.29
CA LEU A 49 -7.06 3.57 -1.92
C LEU A 49 -5.88 3.62 -0.94
N ARG A 50 -4.94 2.67 -1.05
CA ARG A 50 -3.77 2.61 -0.18
C ARG A 50 -2.86 3.83 -0.32
N ILE A 51 -2.69 4.34 -1.54
CA ILE A 51 -1.95 5.58 -1.80
C ILE A 51 -2.61 6.75 -1.05
N ASN A 52 -3.93 6.89 -1.14
CA ASN A 52 -4.65 7.97 -0.46
C ASN A 52 -4.49 7.87 1.07
N GLU A 53 -4.59 6.68 1.64
CA GLU A 53 -4.35 6.46 3.08
C GLU A 53 -2.92 6.82 3.49
N LEU A 54 -1.94 6.44 2.67
CA LEU A 54 -0.54 6.72 2.94
C LEU A 54 -0.22 8.21 2.80
N GLN A 55 -0.89 8.92 1.88
CA GLN A 55 -0.77 10.37 1.75
C GLN A 55 -1.34 11.08 2.98
N ASP A 56 -2.53 10.70 3.44
CA ASP A 56 -3.12 11.24 4.67
C ASP A 56 -2.23 10.96 5.89
N LEU A 57 -1.67 9.75 5.99
CA LEU A 57 -0.69 9.41 7.04
C LEU A 57 0.57 10.28 6.93
N GLN A 58 1.10 10.48 5.72
CA GLN A 58 2.27 11.32 5.48
C GLN A 58 1.99 12.76 5.95
N ASP A 59 0.86 13.33 5.58
CA ASP A 59 0.48 14.69 5.94
C ASP A 59 0.37 14.85 7.47
N LYS A 60 -0.23 13.88 8.16
CA LYS A 60 -0.28 13.84 9.63
C LYS A 60 1.10 13.76 10.26
N LEU A 61 2.01 12.94 9.72
CA LEU A 61 3.38 12.82 10.20
C LEU A 61 4.19 14.11 9.94
N MET A 62 3.97 14.78 8.82
CA MET A 62 4.56 16.07 8.52
C MET A 62 4.07 17.14 9.49
N ALA A 63 2.76 17.25 9.71
CA ALA A 63 2.18 18.15 10.69
C ALA A 63 2.76 17.89 12.10
N LEU A 64 2.83 16.62 12.51
CA LEU A 64 3.48 16.25 13.77
C LEU A 64 4.94 16.71 13.81
N ARG A 65 5.71 16.51 12.74
CA ARG A 65 7.12 16.95 12.67
C ARG A 65 7.26 18.47 12.81
N THR A 66 6.33 19.27 12.27
CA THR A 66 6.38 20.73 12.40
C THR A 66 6.18 21.23 13.82
N SER A 67 5.63 20.42 14.73
CA SER A 67 5.44 20.80 16.14
C SER A 67 6.75 20.95 16.94
N CYS A 68 7.88 20.49 16.41
CA CYS A 68 9.17 20.51 17.12
C CYS A 68 10.25 21.30 16.38
N ALA A 69 10.89 22.23 17.09
CA ALA A 69 12.10 22.90 16.61
C ALA A 69 13.29 21.93 16.52
N SER A 70 14.28 22.24 15.69
CA SER A 70 15.43 21.36 15.40
C SER A 70 16.46 21.25 16.54
N GLN A 71 16.43 22.11 17.55
CA GLN A 71 17.43 22.17 18.64
C GLN A 71 16.80 22.25 20.05
N SER A 72 15.65 21.61 20.25
CA SER A 72 15.01 21.50 21.57
C SER A 72 15.43 20.23 22.30
N THR A 73 15.49 20.28 23.64
CA THR A 73 15.70 19.08 24.44
C THR A 73 14.51 18.12 24.32
N VAL A 74 14.69 16.84 24.70
CA VAL A 74 13.57 15.86 24.72
C VAL A 74 12.41 16.33 25.60
N LYS A 75 12.71 17.04 26.69
CA LYS A 75 11.70 17.64 27.59
C LYS A 75 10.86 18.71 26.89
N GLU A 76 11.45 19.43 25.94
CA GLU A 76 10.82 20.50 25.16
C GLU A 76 10.35 20.03 23.77
N CYS A 77 10.43 18.72 23.50
CA CYS A 77 10.10 18.16 22.20
C CYS A 77 8.59 18.24 21.95
N GLY A 78 8.17 19.16 21.07
CA GLY A 78 6.77 19.36 20.72
C GLY A 78 6.09 18.13 20.11
N ILE A 79 6.85 17.23 19.46
CA ILE A 79 6.32 15.95 18.97
C ILE A 79 5.85 15.07 20.14
N LEU A 80 6.70 14.88 21.16
CA LEU A 80 6.36 14.05 22.31
C LEU A 80 5.24 14.67 23.15
N GLN A 81 5.22 16.00 23.26
CA GLN A 81 4.11 16.73 23.89
C GLN A 81 2.80 16.50 23.12
N THR A 82 2.79 16.63 21.80
CA THR A 82 1.60 16.41 20.95
C THR A 82 1.09 14.96 21.04
N LEU A 83 1.98 13.97 21.00
CA LEU A 83 1.64 12.55 21.10
C LEU A 83 1.10 12.16 22.49
N SER A 84 1.58 12.79 23.56
CA SER A 84 1.11 12.51 24.92
C SER A 84 -0.29 13.08 25.20
N VAL A 85 -0.65 14.19 24.55
CA VAL A 85 -1.99 14.81 24.66
C VAL A 85 -3.04 14.11 23.79
N SER A 86 -2.64 13.53 22.66
CA SER A 86 -3.55 12.84 21.72
C SER A 86 -4.01 11.45 22.18
N ARG A 87 -3.68 11.04 23.40
CA ARG A 87 -3.95 9.69 23.95
C ARG A 87 -5.36 9.50 24.53
N LYS A 88 -6.34 10.30 24.12
CA LYS A 88 -7.74 10.18 24.55
C LYS A 88 -8.54 9.23 23.67
#